data_AF-A0A933RKC2-F1
#
_entry.id   AF-A0A933RKC2-F1
#
_cell.length_a   1.000
_cell.length_b   1.000
_cell.length_c   1.000
_cell.angle_alpha   90.00
_cell.angle_beta   90.00
_cell.angle_gamma   90.00
#
_symmetry.space_group_name_H-M   'P 1'
#
loop_
_entity.id
_entity.type
_entity.pdbx_description
1 polymer ?
#
loop_
_entity_poly.entity_id
_entity_poly.type
_entity_poly.pdbx_seq_one_letter_code
_entity_poly.pdbx_strand_id
1 'polypeptide(L)'
;MDKKKLMRKTKSELIEMLEAHGLEISESSLKEDLVERILARERSREDSGEKTKEKKPAKKIKLHKEKKEHNDGKKERKHEEKLERKAEKRRRHEADAVTAAQEKVEEVKYST
;
A
#
# COMPACT_ATOMS: atom_id res chain seq x y z
N MET A 1 2.80 -7.25 -6.66
CA MET A 1 3.12 -7.93 -5.38
C MET A 1 4.13 -7.11 -4.57
N ASP A 2 4.11 -7.12 -3.23
CA ASP A 2 5.01 -6.30 -2.39
C ASP A 2 6.28 -7.04 -1.94
N LYS A 3 7.45 -6.35 -1.96
CA LYS A 3 8.75 -6.89 -1.49
C LYS A 3 8.66 -7.46 -0.06
N LYS A 4 8.00 -6.73 0.85
CA LYS A 4 7.81 -7.16 2.26
C LYS A 4 7.01 -8.45 2.38
N LYS A 5 6.06 -8.70 1.47
CA LYS A 5 5.24 -9.92 1.46
C LYS A 5 6.05 -11.12 0.95
N LEU A 6 6.88 -10.91 -0.07
CA LEU A 6 7.78 -11.93 -0.62
C LEU A 6 8.89 -12.31 0.37
N MET A 7 9.47 -11.35 1.10
CA MET A 7 10.50 -11.62 2.11
C MET A 7 10.01 -12.49 3.28
N ARG A 8 8.69 -12.54 3.52
CA ARG A 8 8.08 -13.42 4.54
C ARG A 8 7.94 -14.88 4.08
N LYS A 9 7.98 -15.14 2.78
CA LYS A 9 7.93 -16.50 2.22
C LYS A 9 9.24 -17.24 2.45
N THR A 10 9.22 -18.57 2.44
CA THR A 10 10.44 -19.38 2.48
C THR A 10 11.16 -19.30 1.14
N LYS A 11 12.43 -19.74 1.12
CA LYS A 11 13.21 -19.81 -0.12
C LYS A 11 12.57 -20.80 -1.10
N SER A 12 12.06 -21.94 -0.62
CA SER A 12 11.35 -22.93 -1.44
C SER A 12 10.10 -22.37 -2.09
N GLU A 13 9.25 -21.66 -1.32
CA GLU A 13 8.05 -21.01 -1.88
C GLU A 13 8.38 -19.99 -2.97
N LEU A 14 9.49 -19.27 -2.85
CA LEU A 14 9.93 -18.30 -3.85
C LEU A 14 10.45 -18.99 -5.12
N ILE A 15 11.13 -20.13 -4.97
CA ILE A 15 11.57 -20.97 -6.09
C ILE A 15 10.35 -21.55 -6.83
N GLU A 16 9.41 -22.16 -6.12
CA GLU A 16 8.16 -22.70 -6.69
C GLU A 16 7.39 -21.62 -7.48
N MET A 17 7.34 -20.40 -6.96
CA MET A 17 6.74 -19.27 -7.67
C MET A 17 7.46 -18.96 -8.98
N LEU A 18 8.79 -18.98 -9.00
CA LEU A 18 9.59 -18.71 -10.20
C LEU A 18 9.50 -19.86 -11.22
N GLU A 19 9.49 -21.11 -10.74
CA GLU A 19 9.27 -22.30 -11.57
C GLU A 19 7.88 -22.31 -12.21
N ALA A 20 6.84 -21.92 -11.46
CA ALA A 20 5.49 -21.73 -12.00
C ALA A 20 5.42 -20.64 -13.09
N HIS A 21 6.39 -19.73 -13.12
CA HIS A 21 6.58 -18.74 -14.17
C HIS A 21 7.48 -19.21 -15.33
N GLY A 22 7.94 -20.45 -15.30
CA GLY A 22 8.83 -21.05 -16.31
C GLY A 22 10.27 -20.56 -16.21
N LEU A 23 10.70 -20.10 -15.03
CA LEU A 23 12.08 -19.67 -14.79
C LEU A 23 12.83 -20.78 -14.04
N GLU A 24 13.87 -21.32 -14.66
CA GLU A 24 14.79 -22.23 -13.98
C GLU A 24 15.69 -21.44 -13.03
N ILE A 25 15.62 -21.78 -11.75
CA ILE A 25 16.37 -21.14 -10.68
C ILE A 25 17.33 -22.16 -10.10
N SER A 26 18.61 -21.80 -9.99
CA SER A 26 19.55 -22.60 -9.21
C SER A 26 19.20 -22.50 -7.73
N GLU A 27 19.14 -23.64 -7.03
CA GLU A 27 18.93 -23.71 -5.58
C GLU A 27 19.97 -22.90 -4.77
N SER A 28 21.12 -22.58 -5.37
CA SER A 28 22.16 -21.75 -4.77
C SER A 28 21.80 -20.26 -4.65
N SER A 29 20.75 -19.80 -5.33
CA SER A 29 20.38 -18.39 -5.41
C SER A 29 20.05 -17.77 -4.04
N LEU A 30 20.44 -16.53 -3.80
CA LEU A 30 20.10 -15.83 -2.56
C LEU A 30 18.62 -15.50 -2.51
N LYS A 31 18.04 -15.51 -1.30
CA LYS A 31 16.61 -15.23 -1.10
C LYS A 31 16.22 -13.85 -1.65
N GLU A 32 17.08 -12.86 -1.47
CA GLU A 32 16.87 -11.50 -1.97
C GLU A 32 16.77 -11.47 -3.49
N ASP A 33 17.68 -12.17 -4.18
CA ASP A 33 17.66 -12.28 -5.65
C ASP A 33 16.38 -12.92 -6.16
N LEU A 34 15.86 -13.95 -5.48
CA LEU A 34 14.58 -14.57 -5.83
C LEU A 34 13.43 -13.58 -5.72
N VAL A 35 13.40 -12.82 -4.64
CA VAL A 35 12.38 -11.78 -4.44
C VAL A 35 12.48 -10.71 -5.53
N GLU A 36 13.68 -10.29 -5.90
CA GLU A 36 13.88 -9.28 -6.94
C GLU A 36 13.50 -9.78 -8.32
N ARG A 37 13.80 -11.04 -8.66
CA ARG A 37 13.36 -11.68 -9.91
C ARG A 37 11.84 -11.75 -10.02
N ILE A 38 11.15 -12.12 -8.93
CA ILE A 38 9.67 -12.15 -8.90
C ILE A 38 9.11 -10.74 -9.11
N LEU A 39 9.65 -9.74 -8.41
CA LEU A 39 9.20 -8.35 -8.56
C LEU A 39 9.48 -7.78 -9.96
N ALA A 40 10.65 -8.07 -10.52
CA ALA A 40 11.02 -7.66 -11.87
C ALA A 40 10.09 -8.29 -12.92
N ARG A 41 9.75 -9.58 -12.74
CA ARG A 41 8.80 -10.27 -13.61
C ARG A 41 7.41 -9.65 -13.54
N GLU A 42 6.90 -9.40 -12.34
CA GLU A 42 5.60 -8.75 -12.15
C GLU A 42 5.55 -7.36 -12.81
N ARG A 43 6.61 -6.56 -12.68
CA ARG A 43 6.76 -5.27 -13.38
C ARG A 43 6.78 -5.46 -14.90
N SER A 44 7.55 -6.41 -15.41
CA SER A 44 7.62 -6.69 -16.86
C SER A 44 6.28 -7.15 -17.44
N ARG A 45 5.44 -7.82 -16.65
CA ARG A 45 4.08 -8.21 -17.06
C ARG A 45 3.15 -6.99 -17.15
N GLU A 46 3.28 -6.05 -16.21
CA GLU A 46 2.54 -4.78 -16.23
C GLU A 46 3.01 -3.85 -17.37
N ASP A 47 4.30 -3.87 -17.71
CA ASP A 47 4.87 -3.10 -18.84
C ASP A 47 4.64 -3.77 -20.20
N SER A 48 4.50 -5.10 -20.27
CA SER A 48 4.17 -5.84 -21.51
C SER A 48 2.75 -5.61 -22.05
N GLY A 49 1.98 -4.68 -21.45
CA GLY A 49 0.85 -4.03 -22.11
C GLY A 49 1.25 -3.19 -23.34
N GLU A 50 2.55 -3.08 -23.65
CA GLU A 50 3.09 -2.37 -24.82
C GLU A 50 3.33 -3.31 -26.02
N LYS A 51 2.22 -3.57 -26.71
CA LYS A 51 2.06 -3.74 -28.18
C LYS A 51 3.36 -3.79 -29.00
N THR A 52 3.53 -4.91 -29.70
CA THR A 52 4.23 -4.98 -30.99
C THR A 52 3.79 -3.83 -31.89
N LYS A 53 4.74 -2.97 -32.28
CA LYS A 53 4.52 -1.84 -33.19
C LYS A 53 4.34 -2.35 -34.62
N GLU A 54 3.13 -2.78 -34.97
CA GLU A 54 2.64 -2.67 -36.35
C GLU A 54 1.93 -1.32 -36.50
N LYS A 55 2.44 -0.47 -37.40
CA LYS A 55 2.00 0.91 -37.62
C LYS A 55 0.56 0.99 -38.14
N LYS A 56 -0.41 1.44 -37.32
CA LYS A 56 -1.67 2.10 -37.78
C LYS A 56 -2.15 3.17 -36.77
N PRO A 57 -2.79 4.27 -37.23
CA PRO A 57 -2.76 5.57 -36.54
C PRO A 57 -3.73 5.72 -35.37
N ALA A 58 -3.37 6.68 -34.50
CA ALA A 58 -3.96 6.99 -33.22
C ALA A 58 -5.44 7.39 -33.27
N LYS A 59 -6.25 6.70 -32.46
CA LYS A 59 -7.49 7.20 -31.82
C LYS A 59 -7.82 6.23 -30.68
N LYS A 60 -7.94 6.73 -29.44
CA LYS A 60 -8.33 6.06 -28.16
C LYS A 60 -7.26 5.92 -27.06
N ILE A 61 -6.54 6.99 -26.72
CA ILE A 61 -5.74 7.06 -25.46
C ILE A 61 -6.40 7.95 -24.40
N LYS A 62 -7.31 8.87 -24.77
CA LYS A 62 -7.90 9.82 -23.82
C LYS A 62 -8.80 9.17 -22.75
N LEU A 63 -9.55 8.12 -23.08
CA LEU A 63 -10.56 7.54 -22.17
C LEU A 63 -9.98 6.77 -20.96
N HIS A 64 -8.72 6.30 -21.04
CA HIS A 64 -8.12 5.46 -19.99
C HIS A 64 -7.35 6.27 -18.94
N LYS A 65 -6.85 7.46 -19.26
CA LYS A 65 -6.21 8.35 -18.27
C LYS A 65 -7.24 8.89 -17.27
N GLU A 66 -8.39 9.36 -17.76
CA GLU A 66 -9.45 9.92 -16.90
C GLU A 66 -10.00 8.91 -15.87
N LYS A 67 -10.11 7.63 -16.23
CA LYS A 67 -10.57 6.58 -15.29
C LYS A 67 -9.54 6.22 -14.22
N LYS A 68 -8.24 6.39 -14.47
CA LYS A 68 -7.19 6.19 -13.45
C LYS A 68 -7.14 7.37 -12.48
N GLU A 69 -7.14 8.61 -12.98
CA GLU A 69 -7.14 9.81 -12.14
C GLU A 69 -8.35 9.88 -11.20
N HIS A 70 -9.54 9.49 -11.66
CA HIS A 70 -10.73 9.47 -10.81
C HIS A 70 -10.66 8.48 -9.64
N ASN A 71 -9.93 7.37 -9.78
CA ASN A 71 -9.80 6.35 -8.74
C ASN A 71 -8.72 6.69 -7.72
N ASP A 72 -7.61 7.28 -8.17
CA ASP A 72 -6.53 7.69 -7.27
C ASP A 72 -6.98 8.87 -6.39
N GLY A 73 -7.68 9.86 -6.95
CA GLY A 73 -8.26 10.96 -6.16
C GLY A 73 -9.32 10.52 -5.13
N LYS A 74 -10.05 9.41 -5.38
CA LYS A 74 -11.01 8.86 -4.40
C LYS A 74 -10.31 8.15 -3.23
N LYS A 75 -9.14 7.54 -3.48
CA LYS A 75 -8.35 6.88 -2.42
C LYS A 75 -7.67 7.91 -1.52
N GLU A 76 -7.13 8.99 -2.10
CA GLU A 76 -6.49 10.07 -1.34
C GLU A 76 -7.49 10.76 -0.41
N ARG A 77 -8.68 11.15 -0.93
CA ARG A 77 -9.73 11.77 -0.08
C ARG A 77 -10.16 10.88 1.10
N LYS A 78 -10.29 9.56 0.89
CA LYS A 78 -10.64 8.63 1.98
C LYS A 78 -9.52 8.48 3.02
N HIS A 79 -8.27 8.61 2.59
CA HIS A 79 -7.13 8.53 3.50
C HIS A 79 -7.02 9.80 4.35
N GLU A 80 -7.18 10.97 3.75
CA GLU A 80 -7.19 12.27 4.44
C GLU A 80 -8.34 12.35 5.46
N GLU A 81 -9.56 11.99 5.08
CA GLU A 81 -10.73 11.95 5.98
C GLU A 81 -10.48 11.05 7.21
N LYS A 82 -9.79 9.92 7.02
CA LYS A 82 -9.44 9.01 8.12
C LYS A 82 -8.41 9.62 9.07
N LEU A 83 -7.45 10.39 8.56
CA LEU A 83 -6.45 11.07 9.38
C LEU A 83 -7.09 12.19 10.21
N GLU A 84 -7.96 12.99 9.60
CA GLU A 84 -8.71 14.06 10.28
C GLU A 84 -9.57 13.50 11.40
N ARG A 85 -10.34 12.44 11.14
CA ARG A 85 -11.17 11.79 12.17
C ARG A 85 -10.35 11.23 13.33
N LYS A 86 -9.14 10.72 13.05
CA LYS A 86 -8.22 10.23 14.10
C LYS A 86 -7.65 11.38 14.94
N ALA A 87 -7.30 12.49 14.29
CA ALA A 87 -6.83 13.68 14.99
C ALA A 87 -7.93 14.30 15.85
N GLU A 88 -9.16 14.38 15.34
CA GLU A 88 -10.31 14.88 16.09
C GLU A 88 -10.61 14.01 17.32
N LYS A 89 -10.59 12.67 17.18
CA LYS A 89 -10.77 11.76 18.31
C LYS A 89 -9.72 11.96 19.40
N ARG A 90 -8.46 12.23 19.02
CA ARG A 90 -7.39 12.54 19.98
C ARG A 90 -7.63 13.85 20.70
N ARG A 91 -7.99 14.92 19.98
CA ARG A 91 -8.33 16.22 20.59
C ARG A 91 -9.49 16.10 21.58
N ARG A 92 -10.52 15.33 21.27
CA ARG A 92 -11.65 15.07 22.19
C ARG A 92 -11.19 14.34 23.45
N HIS A 93 -10.42 13.26 23.30
CA HIS A 93 -9.90 12.52 24.44
C HIS A 93 -8.96 13.36 25.32
N GLU A 94 -8.17 14.26 24.73
CA GLU A 94 -7.34 15.21 25.46
C GLU A 94 -8.19 16.22 26.22
N ALA A 95 -9.25 16.76 25.61
CA ALA A 95 -10.18 17.66 26.28
C ALA A 95 -10.92 16.97 27.44
N ASP A 96 -11.41 15.74 27.24
CA ASP A 96 -12.10 14.97 28.28
C ASP A 96 -11.16 14.68 29.47
N ALA A 97 -9.89 14.37 29.19
CA ALA A 97 -8.89 14.14 30.23
C ALA A 97 -8.57 15.42 31.02
N VAL A 98 -8.53 16.57 30.35
CA VAL A 98 -8.34 17.88 31.01
C VAL A 98 -9.55 18.22 31.88
N THR A 99 -10.77 18.03 31.38
CA THR A 99 -12.01 18.27 32.15
C THR A 99 -12.06 17.37 33.40
N ALA A 100 -11.79 16.07 33.25
CA ALA A 100 -11.79 15.14 34.38
C ALA A 100 -10.69 15.46 35.41
N ALA A 101 -9.55 16.00 34.98
CA ALA A 101 -8.50 16.46 35.88
C ALA A 101 -8.92 17.74 36.64
N GLN A 102 -9.62 18.67 35.96
CA GLN A 102 -10.17 19.86 36.59
C GLN A 102 -11.24 19.52 37.63
N GLU A 103 -12.17 18.60 37.30
CA GLU A 103 -13.21 18.12 38.21
C GLU A 103 -12.62 17.52 39.49
N LYS A 104 -11.57 16.70 39.39
CA LYS A 104 -10.86 16.15 40.57
C LYS A 104 -10.21 17.22 41.44
N VAL A 105 -9.61 18.24 40.81
CA VAL A 105 -9.02 19.36 41.56
C VAL A 105 -10.11 20.18 42.25
N GLU A 106 -11.26 20.35 41.60
CA GLU A 106 -12.40 21.08 42.12
C GLU A 106 -13.07 20.33 43.29
N GLU A 107 -13.26 19.02 43.16
CA GLU A 107 -13.73 18.14 44.25
C GLU A 107 -12.84 18.27 45.49
N VAL A 108 -11.52 18.25 45.32
CA VAL A 108 -10.57 18.44 46.42
C VAL A 108 -10.66 19.85 47.04
N LYS A 109 -10.98 20.88 46.25
CA LYS A 109 -11.11 22.26 46.74
C LYS A 109 -12.38 22.51 47.56
N TYR A 110 -13.46 21.82 47.26
CA TYR A 110 -14.78 22.04 47.89
C TYR A 110 -15.19 20.93 48.89
N SER A 111 -14.32 19.94 49.15
CA SER A 111 -14.54 18.88 50.15
C SER A 111 -14.16 19.30 51.59
N THR A 112 -14.51 20.53 52.00
CA THR A 112 -14.44 21.00 53.40
C THR A 112 -15.77 21.56 53.86
#